data_AF-A0A1Z5I955-F1
#
_entry.id   AF-A0A1Z5I955-F1
#
_cell.length_a   1.000
_cell.length_b   1.000
_cell.length_c   1.000
_cell.angle_alpha   90.00
_cell.angle_beta   90.00
_cell.angle_gamma   90.00
#
_symmetry.space_group_name_H-M   'P 1'
#
loop_
_entity.id
_entity.type
_entity.pdbx_description
1 polymer ?
#
loop_
_entity_poly.entity_id
_entity_poly.type
_entity_poly.pdbx_seq_one_letter_code
_entity_poly.pdbx_strand_id
1 'polypeptide(L)'
;MTPRISKRHTAVALIIVCLSAVFGLSLLTRGRNLQSGELLPRTHQMLNKHVTVHFVTPRGHRLRTYYWSTSHASGYGSDVTDIFNSDIIEAGSGVNDHIPLDYSFDQTDLRNIKALKNVRLGDSVNLIVVKLPHNERPSGLQRLYKWLVGE
;
A
#
# COMPACT_ATOMS: atom_id res chain seq x y z
N MET A 1 -6.46 60.30 -3.87
CA MET A 1 -7.41 59.44 -4.59
C MET A 1 -7.39 58.06 -3.96
N THR A 2 -8.44 57.67 -3.24
CA THR A 2 -8.57 56.32 -2.65
C THR A 2 -9.46 55.45 -3.55
N PRO A 3 -9.02 54.25 -3.95
CA PRO A 3 -9.82 53.40 -4.81
C PRO A 3 -11.00 52.85 -4.02
N ARG A 4 -12.23 53.15 -4.48
CA ARG A 4 -13.46 52.53 -3.95
C ARG A 4 -13.49 51.07 -4.38
N ILE A 5 -13.07 50.19 -3.47
CA ILE A 5 -13.24 48.75 -3.61
C ILE A 5 -14.75 48.48 -3.65
N SER A 6 -15.23 47.99 -4.79
CA SER A 6 -16.62 47.57 -4.99
C SER A 6 -16.98 46.49 -3.96
N LYS A 7 -18.20 46.55 -3.40
CA LYS A 7 -18.72 45.59 -2.41
C LYS A 7 -18.58 44.12 -2.85
N ARG A 8 -18.53 43.88 -4.17
CA ARG A 8 -18.28 42.56 -4.77
C ARG A 8 -16.86 42.04 -4.51
N HIS A 9 -15.83 42.89 -4.53
CA HIS A 9 -14.45 42.48 -4.27
C HIS A 9 -14.22 42.10 -2.80
N THR A 10 -14.84 42.83 -1.86
CA THR A 10 -14.82 42.46 -0.44
C THR A 10 -15.53 41.13 -0.17
N ALA A 11 -16.65 40.86 -0.85
CA ALA A 11 -17.36 39.58 -0.71
C ALA A 11 -16.53 38.40 -1.25
N VAL A 12 -15.89 38.56 -2.41
CA VAL A 12 -15.01 37.53 -2.99
C VAL A 12 -13.79 37.27 -2.11
N ALA A 13 -13.17 38.32 -1.56
CA ALA A 13 -12.03 38.16 -0.65
C ALA A 13 -12.42 37.40 0.62
N LEU A 14 -13.59 37.68 1.20
CA LEU A 14 -14.11 36.96 2.37
C LEU A 14 -14.34 35.47 2.10
N ILE A 15 -14.89 35.11 0.93
CA ILE A 15 -15.12 33.72 0.56
C ILE A 15 -13.78 32.97 0.41
N ILE A 16 -12.80 33.57 -0.25
CA ILE A 16 -11.47 32.95 -0.43
C ILE A 16 -10.78 32.74 0.93
N VAL A 17 -10.84 33.74 1.81
CA VAL A 17 -10.27 33.62 3.17
C VAL A 17 -10.98 32.52 3.95
N CYS A 18 -12.31 32.43 3.88
CA CYS A 18 -13.07 31.39 4.56
C CYS A 18 -12.72 29.98 4.03
N LEU A 19 -12.64 29.81 2.71
CA LEU A 19 -12.24 28.53 2.10
C LEU A 19 -10.81 28.14 2.47
N SER A 20 -9.87 29.08 2.45
CA SER A 20 -8.47 28.83 2.83
C SER A 20 -8.31 28.49 4.32
N ALA A 21 -9.08 29.13 5.20
CA ALA A 21 -9.09 28.83 6.63
C ALA A 21 -9.68 27.44 6.91
N VAL A 22 -10.80 27.09 6.27
CA VAL A 22 -11.42 25.75 6.43
C VAL A 22 -10.51 24.66 5.88
N PHE A 23 -9.92 24.84 4.70
CA PHE A 23 -8.95 23.87 4.15
C PHE A 23 -7.68 23.79 5.01
N GLY A 24 -7.15 24.92 5.48
CA GLY A 24 -5.98 24.98 6.35
C GLY A 24 -6.20 24.27 7.69
N LEU A 25 -7.33 24.54 8.36
CA LEU A 25 -7.68 23.85 9.60
C LEU A 25 -7.89 22.35 9.38
N SER A 26 -8.52 21.96 8.27
CA SER A 26 -8.76 20.54 7.94
C SER A 26 -7.45 19.77 7.71
N LEU A 27 -6.46 20.40 7.07
CA LEU A 27 -5.12 19.81 6.89
C LEU A 27 -4.35 19.69 8.21
N LEU A 28 -4.40 20.71 9.08
CA LEU A 28 -3.72 20.71 10.39
C LEU A 28 -4.32 19.68 11.36
N THR A 29 -5.64 19.51 11.34
CA THR A 29 -6.35 18.53 12.19
C THR A 29 -6.18 17.10 11.70
N ARG A 30 -6.09 16.86 10.39
CA ARG A 30 -5.74 15.54 9.84
C ARG A 30 -4.38 15.05 10.30
N GLY A 31 -3.37 15.94 10.35
CA GLY A 31 -2.02 15.59 10.79
C GLY A 31 -1.94 15.16 12.26
N ARG A 32 -2.68 15.83 13.16
CA ARG A 32 -2.68 15.51 14.60
C ARG A 32 -3.36 14.18 14.95
N ASN A 33 -4.39 13.78 14.21
CA ASN A 33 -5.11 12.53 14.50
C ASN A 33 -4.40 11.28 13.96
N LEU A 34 -3.51 11.42 12.98
CA LEU A 34 -2.76 10.28 12.43
C LEU A 34 -1.51 9.89 13.26
N GLN A 35 -1.09 10.74 14.20
CA GLN A 35 0.09 10.54 15.04
C GLN A 35 -0.24 10.28 16.52
N SER A 36 -1.47 9.90 16.87
CA SER A 36 -1.78 9.60 18.27
C SER A 36 -1.04 8.34 18.74
N GLY A 37 -0.29 8.47 19.83
CA GLY A 37 0.49 7.38 20.45
C GLY A 37 -0.33 6.15 20.86
N GLU A 38 -1.67 6.26 20.91
CA GLU A 38 -2.59 5.17 21.22
C GLU A 38 -2.91 4.26 20.01
N LEU A 39 -2.78 4.75 18.77
CA LEU A 39 -2.98 3.94 17.56
C LEU A 39 -1.77 3.04 17.24
N LEU A 40 -0.58 3.43 17.68
CA LEU A 40 0.68 2.71 17.48
C LEU A 40 0.74 1.31 18.15
N PRO A 41 0.40 1.12 19.44
CA PRO A 41 0.45 -0.21 20.05
C PRO A 41 -0.59 -1.18 19.47
N ARG A 42 -1.78 -0.68 19.08
CA ARG A 42 -2.79 -1.49 18.40
C ARG A 42 -2.37 -1.91 16.99
N THR A 43 -1.67 -1.05 16.25
CA THR A 43 -1.12 -1.39 14.94
C THR A 43 0.00 -2.43 15.05
N HIS A 44 0.88 -2.34 16.05
CA HIS A 44 1.89 -3.39 16.31
C HIS A 44 1.26 -4.74 16.66
N GLN A 45 0.22 -4.77 17.49
CA GLN A 45 -0.50 -6.02 17.79
C GLN A 45 -1.26 -6.58 16.58
N MET A 46 -1.78 -5.73 15.69
CA MET A 46 -2.39 -6.18 14.43
C MET A 46 -1.35 -6.82 13.51
N LEU A 47 -0.14 -6.26 13.42
CA LEU A 47 0.94 -6.82 12.57
C LEU A 47 1.38 -8.21 13.02
N ASN A 48 1.25 -8.56 14.31
CA ASN A 48 1.57 -9.90 14.81
C ASN A 48 0.69 -11.01 14.20
N LYS A 49 -0.45 -10.66 13.58
CA LYS A 49 -1.35 -11.59 12.90
C LYS A 49 -1.20 -11.57 11.37
N HIS A 50 -0.22 -10.82 10.85
CA HIS A 50 -0.01 -10.65 9.42
C HIS A 50 1.42 -11.04 9.04
N VAL A 51 1.59 -11.50 7.81
CA VAL A 51 2.89 -11.54 7.15
C VAL A 51 3.07 -10.20 6.45
N THR A 52 4.14 -9.48 6.78
CA THR A 52 4.49 -8.24 6.10
C THR A 52 5.26 -8.57 4.82
N VAL A 53 4.62 -8.43 3.67
CA VAL A 53 5.20 -8.75 2.37
C VAL A 53 5.77 -7.47 1.75
N HIS A 54 7.07 -7.48 1.46
CA HIS A 54 7.72 -6.41 0.72
C HIS A 54 8.04 -6.89 -0.69
N PHE A 55 7.42 -6.28 -1.68
CA PHE A 55 7.80 -6.47 -3.07
C PHE A 55 9.03 -5.63 -3.37
N VAL A 56 10.15 -6.28 -3.66
CA VAL A 56 11.45 -5.64 -3.88
C VAL A 56 11.98 -5.97 -5.27
N THR A 57 12.68 -5.04 -5.89
CA THR A 57 13.41 -5.32 -7.14
C THR A 57 14.63 -6.22 -6.85
N PRO A 58 15.26 -6.83 -7.86
CA PRO A 58 16.48 -7.63 -7.67
C PRO A 58 17.64 -6.85 -7.05
N ARG A 59 17.62 -5.52 -7.15
CA ARG A 59 18.59 -4.57 -6.55
C ARG A 59 18.23 -4.15 -5.13
N GLY A 60 17.13 -4.65 -4.56
CA GLY A 60 16.68 -4.35 -3.19
C GLY A 60 15.79 -3.11 -3.04
N HIS A 61 15.42 -2.44 -4.13
CA HIS A 61 14.49 -1.31 -4.04
C HIS A 61 13.07 -1.80 -3.77
N ARG A 62 12.44 -1.32 -2.68
CA ARG A 62 11.07 -1.66 -2.30
C ARG A 62 10.05 -0.90 -3.13
N LEU A 63 9.16 -1.65 -3.78
CA LEU A 63 8.10 -1.13 -4.65
C LEU A 63 6.77 -0.97 -3.92
N ARG A 64 6.36 -1.98 -3.14
CA ARG A 64 5.10 -1.99 -2.39
C ARG A 64 5.24 -2.85 -1.14
N THR A 65 4.46 -2.51 -0.12
CA THR A 65 4.27 -3.35 1.06
C THR A 65 2.82 -3.80 1.10
N TYR A 66 2.61 -5.08 1.37
CA TYR A 66 1.30 -5.69 1.52
C TYR A 66 1.27 -6.47 2.83
N TYR A 67 0.15 -6.42 3.54
CA TYR A 67 -0.03 -7.14 4.81
C TYR A 67 -0.97 -8.29 4.55
N TRP A 68 -0.39 -9.49 4.44
CA TRP A 68 -1.15 -10.70 4.20
C TRP A 68 -1.59 -11.31 5.52
N SER A 69 -2.81 -11.85 5.56
CA SER A 69 -3.33 -12.59 6.71
C SER A 69 -4.21 -13.73 6.22
N THR A 70 -4.42 -14.71 7.08
CA THR A 70 -5.32 -15.84 6.80
C THR A 70 -6.30 -16.03 7.94
N SER A 71 -7.48 -16.55 7.66
CA SER A 71 -8.44 -16.99 8.68
C SER A 71 -8.04 -18.31 9.35
N HIS A 72 -7.12 -19.06 8.73
CA HIS A 72 -6.71 -20.40 9.16
C HIS A 72 -5.72 -20.39 10.33
N ALA A 73 -5.11 -19.24 10.63
CA ALA A 73 -4.17 -19.06 11.73
C ALA A 73 -4.32 -17.65 12.32
N SER A 74 -4.20 -17.52 13.64
CA SER A 74 -4.44 -16.24 14.34
C SER A 74 -3.42 -15.90 15.43
N GLY A 75 -2.47 -16.79 15.69
CA GLY A 75 -1.40 -16.62 16.69
C GLY A 75 -0.11 -16.09 16.07
N TYR A 76 0.58 -15.22 16.79
CA TYR A 76 1.95 -14.82 16.42
C TYR A 76 2.86 -16.03 16.33
N GLY A 77 3.70 -16.08 15.29
CA GLY A 77 4.64 -17.18 15.05
C GLY A 77 4.00 -18.47 14.53
N SER A 78 2.68 -18.49 14.27
CA SER A 78 2.03 -19.61 13.59
C SER A 78 2.62 -19.79 12.19
N ASP A 79 3.00 -21.02 11.86
CA ASP A 79 3.46 -21.39 10.53
C ASP A 79 2.28 -21.32 9.55
N VAL A 80 2.47 -20.53 8.50
CA VAL A 80 1.50 -20.30 7.44
C VAL A 80 2.12 -20.52 6.06
N THR A 81 3.29 -21.18 6.02
CA THR A 81 4.11 -21.35 4.83
C THR A 81 3.32 -21.91 3.66
N ASP A 82 2.57 -22.98 3.87
CA ASP A 82 1.84 -23.67 2.79
C ASP A 82 0.74 -22.78 2.18
N ILE A 83 -0.02 -22.10 3.03
CA ILE A 83 -1.13 -21.22 2.61
C ILE A 83 -0.57 -19.98 1.91
N PHE A 84 0.47 -19.37 2.50
CA PHE A 84 1.13 -18.22 1.91
C PHE A 84 1.74 -18.56 0.54
N ASN A 85 2.33 -19.75 0.40
CA ASN A 85 2.91 -20.23 -0.84
C ASN A 85 1.85 -20.47 -1.92
N SER A 86 0.70 -21.05 -1.57
CA SER A 86 -0.44 -21.17 -2.49
C SER A 86 -0.89 -19.79 -2.99
N ASP A 87 -1.03 -18.80 -2.09
CA ASP A 87 -1.50 -17.45 -2.44
C ASP A 87 -0.55 -16.63 -3.33
N ILE A 88 0.75 -16.91 -3.30
CA ILE A 88 1.73 -16.23 -4.17
C ILE A 88 1.96 -16.97 -5.49
N ILE A 89 1.89 -18.31 -5.49
CA ILE A 89 2.17 -19.15 -6.66
C ILE A 89 0.96 -19.18 -7.62
N GLU A 90 -0.26 -19.20 -7.08
CA GLU A 90 -1.48 -19.22 -7.88
C GLU A 90 -1.74 -17.85 -8.52
N ALA A 91 -1.97 -17.85 -9.84
CA ALA A 91 -2.31 -16.63 -10.57
C ALA A 91 -3.72 -16.16 -10.19
N GLY A 92 -3.90 -14.85 -9.95
CA GLY A 92 -5.19 -14.31 -9.51
C GLY A 92 -5.51 -14.58 -8.04
N SER A 93 -4.49 -14.88 -7.22
CA SER A 93 -4.63 -15.21 -5.81
C SER A 93 -4.03 -14.14 -4.90
N GLY A 94 -4.50 -14.14 -3.65
CA GLY A 94 -4.31 -13.13 -2.61
C GLY A 94 -3.05 -12.29 -2.74
N VAL A 95 -1.86 -12.88 -2.59
CA VAL A 95 -0.60 -12.11 -2.60
C VAL A 95 -0.17 -11.73 -4.02
N ASN A 96 -0.42 -12.58 -5.01
CA ASN A 96 -0.05 -12.37 -6.41
C ASN A 96 -0.72 -11.11 -6.99
N ASP A 97 -2.00 -10.88 -6.69
CA ASP A 97 -2.75 -9.73 -7.21
C ASP A 97 -2.24 -8.38 -6.70
N HIS A 98 -1.53 -8.40 -5.58
CA HIS A 98 -0.96 -7.21 -4.96
C HIS A 98 0.43 -6.85 -5.53
N ILE A 99 1.01 -7.68 -6.39
CA ILE A 99 2.26 -7.36 -7.10
C ILE A 99 2.04 -6.10 -7.97
N PRO A 100 2.98 -5.13 -7.96
CA PRO A 100 2.87 -3.96 -8.82
C PRO A 100 2.75 -4.34 -10.30
N LEU A 101 1.82 -3.70 -11.01
CA LEU A 101 1.39 -4.02 -12.39
C LEU A 101 2.48 -4.24 -13.44
N ASP A 102 3.62 -3.56 -13.31
CA ASP A 102 4.73 -3.67 -14.27
C ASP A 102 5.74 -4.76 -13.90
N TYR A 103 5.42 -5.59 -12.90
CA TYR A 103 6.30 -6.59 -12.33
C TYR A 103 5.59 -7.94 -12.18
N SER A 104 6.38 -9.01 -12.17
CA SER A 104 5.93 -10.36 -11.89
C SER A 104 6.82 -11.02 -10.84
N PHE A 105 6.27 -12.00 -10.13
CA PHE A 105 7.02 -12.82 -9.19
C PHE A 105 7.85 -13.87 -9.94
N ASP A 106 9.14 -13.92 -9.65
CA ASP A 106 10.03 -14.94 -10.20
C ASP A 106 10.11 -16.14 -9.26
N GLN A 107 9.44 -17.23 -9.62
CA GLN A 107 9.42 -18.48 -8.85
C GLN A 107 10.75 -19.23 -8.90
N THR A 108 11.65 -18.88 -9.82
CA THR A 108 12.94 -19.55 -10.01
C THR A 108 14.09 -18.91 -9.22
N ASP A 109 13.90 -17.69 -8.71
CA ASP A 109 14.92 -17.00 -7.92
C ASP A 109 15.14 -17.71 -6.57
N LEU A 110 16.36 -18.18 -6.33
CA LEU A 110 16.76 -18.85 -5.09
C LEU A 110 16.48 -18.01 -3.83
N ARG A 111 16.54 -16.69 -3.94
CA ARG A 111 16.25 -15.77 -2.83
C ARG A 111 14.77 -15.80 -2.48
N ASN A 112 13.90 -15.91 -3.47
CA ASN A 112 12.46 -16.10 -3.26
C ASN A 112 12.18 -17.46 -2.64
N ILE A 113 12.74 -18.53 -3.19
CA ILE A 113 12.61 -19.89 -2.63
C ILE A 113 13.03 -19.92 -1.15
N LYS A 114 14.12 -19.23 -0.80
CA LYS A 114 14.57 -19.10 0.59
C LYS A 114 13.60 -18.30 1.46
N ALA A 115 13.05 -17.20 0.94
CA ALA A 115 12.07 -16.38 1.65
C ALA A 115 10.76 -17.16 1.94
N LEU A 116 10.40 -18.10 1.08
CA LEU A 116 9.18 -18.89 1.17
C LEU A 116 9.29 -20.17 2.03
N LYS A 117 10.44 -20.47 2.64
CA LYS A 117 10.69 -21.77 3.30
C LYS A 117 10.14 -21.88 4.74
N ASN A 118 9.83 -20.78 5.40
CA ASN A 118 9.36 -20.77 6.79
C ASN A 118 8.69 -19.42 7.08
N VAL A 119 7.51 -19.22 6.50
CA VAL A 119 6.75 -17.98 6.64
C VAL A 119 5.82 -18.11 7.83
N ARG A 120 5.93 -17.19 8.80
CA ARG A 120 5.09 -17.19 9.99
C ARG A 120 4.36 -15.87 10.16
N LEU A 121 3.23 -15.91 10.86
CA LEU A 121 2.53 -14.68 11.23
C LEU A 121 3.40 -13.80 12.13
N GLY A 122 3.47 -12.51 11.79
CA GLY A 122 4.36 -11.54 12.41
C GLY A 122 5.73 -11.39 11.72
N ASP A 123 6.06 -12.24 10.75
CA ASP A 123 7.30 -12.12 9.98
C ASP A 123 7.20 -11.04 8.90
N SER A 124 8.38 -10.60 8.46
CA SER A 124 8.55 -9.77 7.28
C SER A 124 9.29 -10.55 6.20
N VAL A 125 8.70 -10.63 5.01
CA VAL A 125 9.21 -11.40 3.87
C VAL A 125 9.48 -10.44 2.72
N ASN A 126 10.68 -10.55 2.14
CA ASN A 126 11.04 -9.82 0.93
C ASN A 126 10.86 -10.74 -0.29
N LEU A 127 9.91 -10.39 -1.15
CA LEU A 127 9.67 -11.08 -2.41
C LEU A 127 10.27 -10.27 -3.56
N ILE A 128 11.19 -10.90 -4.28
CA ILE A 128 11.85 -10.32 -5.43
C ILE A 128 10.93 -10.42 -6.62
N VAL A 129 10.61 -9.27 -7.20
CA VAL A 129 9.77 -9.15 -8.38
C VAL A 129 10.57 -8.55 -9.54
N VAL A 130 10.39 -9.10 -10.73
CA VAL A 130 11.11 -8.72 -11.94
C VAL A 130 10.21 -7.88 -12.82
N LYS A 131 10.77 -6.86 -13.45
CA LYS A 131 10.00 -5.98 -14.34
C LYS A 131 9.63 -6.73 -15.62
N LEU A 132 8.34 -6.72 -15.97
CA LEU A 132 7.84 -7.35 -17.18
C LEU A 132 8.48 -6.74 -18.44
N PRO A 133 8.69 -7.54 -19.50
CA PRO A 133 9.13 -7.03 -20.80
C PRO A 133 8.03 -6.15 -21.43
N HIS A 134 8.41 -5.27 -22.35
CA HIS A 134 7.52 -4.18 -22.81
C HIS A 134 6.23 -4.68 -23.47
N ASN A 135 6.29 -5.82 -24.15
CA ASN A 135 5.18 -6.51 -24.82
C ASN A 135 4.17 -7.16 -23.85
N GLU A 136 4.57 -7.46 -22.61
CA GLU A 136 3.72 -8.11 -21.60
C GLU A 136 3.15 -7.14 -20.58
N ARG A 137 3.57 -5.87 -20.63
CA ARG A 137 3.05 -4.85 -19.70
C ARG A 137 1.61 -4.49 -20.04
N PRO A 138 0.77 -4.28 -19.01
CA PRO A 138 -0.61 -3.91 -19.24
C PRO A 138 -0.69 -2.54 -19.93
N SER A 139 -1.56 -2.47 -20.94
CA SER A 139 -1.78 -1.26 -21.74
C SER A 139 -2.46 -0.15 -20.91
N GLY A 140 -2.49 1.08 -21.45
CA GLY A 140 -3.08 2.24 -20.76
C GLY A 140 -4.52 2.02 -20.27
N LEU A 141 -5.32 1.27 -21.04
CA LEU A 141 -6.70 0.94 -20.67
C LEU A 141 -6.78 -0.10 -19.54
N GLN A 142 -5.92 -1.11 -19.55
CA GLN A 142 -5.85 -2.11 -18.45
C GLN A 142 -5.40 -1.47 -17.14
N ARG A 143 -4.47 -0.49 -17.22
CA ARG A 143 -4.04 0.30 -16.05
C ARG A 143 -5.18 1.16 -15.50
N LEU A 144 -5.98 1.78 -16.38
CA LEU A 144 -7.13 2.57 -15.99
C LEU A 144 -8.20 1.69 -15.32
N TYR A 145 -8.46 0.50 -15.88
CA TYR A 145 -9.40 -0.46 -15.33
C TYR A 145 -9.01 -0.88 -13.91
N LYS A 146 -7.74 -1.28 -13.69
CA LYS A 146 -7.28 -1.63 -12.34
C LYS A 146 -7.34 -0.47 -11.36
N TRP A 147 -7.03 0.75 -11.81
CA TRP A 147 -7.17 1.94 -10.98
C TRP A 147 -8.63 2.23 -10.58
N LEU A 148 -9.58 2.01 -11.50
CA LEU A 148 -11.01 2.20 -11.26
C LEU A 148 -11.61 1.13 -10.34
N VAL A 149 -11.18 -0.13 -10.49
CA VAL A 149 -11.71 -1.26 -9.71
C VAL A 149 -11.07 -1.33 -8.32
N GLY A 150 -9.90 -0.69 -8.13
CA GLY A 150 -9.27 -0.60 -6.81
C GLY A 150 -8.52 -1.87 -6.38
N GLU A 151 -8.12 -2.71 -7.34
CA GLU A 151 -7.24 -3.89 -7.14
C GLU A 151 -5.74 -3.52 -7.23
#